data_AF-A0A2V8P1T2-F1
#
_entry.id   AF-A0A2V8P1T2-F1
#
_cell.length_a   1.000
_cell.length_b   1.000
_cell.length_c   1.000
_cell.angle_alpha   90.00
_cell.angle_beta   90.00
_cell.angle_gamma   90.00
#
_symmetry.space_group_name_H-M   'P 1'
#
loop_
_entity.id
_entity.type
_entity.pdbx_description
1 polymer ?
#
loop_
_entity_poly.entity_id
_entity_poly.type
_entity_poly.pdbx_seq_one_letter_code
_entity_poly.pdbx_strand_id
1 'polypeptide(L)'
;MQIVRRQVIQPLFLCILCLFVAIVGSAQNQNMSVTERAYQDREILYELQSPESHAFRITHDYTVRKAGEKYYFNVVRAGSHVTDPDSVDLDTGEKLKWEIINGKQATERKLPVGETIKDDSEIVVTYLSRALAPGTTNRIRLMETYADPKSYYMDGEGLIWDRSFGRLRNTVVLPLGWYLTTLSSPATIQTLPDGRVSIYVVNPRPDDIRVYFRARRRSGPSKN
;
A
#
# COMPACT_ATOMS: atom_id res chain seq x y z
N MET A 1 56.41 68.86 -47.29
CA MET A 1 54.93 68.90 -47.37
C MET A 1 54.42 67.52 -46.96
N GLN A 2 53.33 67.46 -46.18
CA GLN A 2 52.71 66.27 -45.53
C GLN A 2 53.33 65.87 -44.17
N ILE A 3 52.78 66.36 -43.05
CA ILE A 3 51.54 65.99 -42.32
C ILE A 3 51.86 64.98 -41.20
N VAL A 4 51.77 65.50 -39.97
CA VAL A 4 51.81 64.81 -38.69
C VAL A 4 50.55 63.95 -38.52
N ARG A 5 50.68 62.70 -38.05
CA ARG A 5 49.56 61.95 -37.44
C ARG A 5 49.99 61.36 -36.09
N ARG A 6 49.20 61.73 -35.07
CA ARG A 6 49.29 61.34 -33.67
C ARG A 6 49.09 59.83 -33.48
N GLN A 7 49.89 59.22 -32.60
CA GLN A 7 49.62 57.89 -32.02
C GLN A 7 48.57 58.03 -30.90
N VAL A 8 47.57 57.15 -30.92
CA VAL A 8 46.56 56.99 -29.87
C VAL A 8 46.75 55.61 -29.23
N ILE A 9 46.79 55.60 -27.91
CA ILE A 9 46.97 54.47 -27.00
C ILE A 9 45.68 53.63 -26.94
N GLN A 10 45.77 52.30 -27.05
CA GLN A 10 44.67 51.36 -26.74
C GLN A 10 45.00 50.60 -25.44
N PRO A 11 44.08 50.50 -24.47
CA PRO A 11 44.28 49.73 -23.25
C PRO A 11 43.91 48.26 -23.43
N LEU A 12 44.72 47.40 -22.81
CA LEU A 12 44.61 45.95 -22.77
C LEU A 12 43.45 45.54 -21.84
N PHE A 13 42.38 44.95 -22.39
CA PHE A 13 41.25 44.41 -21.62
C PHE A 13 41.52 42.95 -21.21
N LEU A 14 41.69 42.72 -19.91
CA LEU A 14 41.82 41.39 -19.31
C LEU A 14 40.42 40.79 -19.12
N CYS A 15 40.04 39.82 -19.95
CA CYS A 15 38.77 39.10 -19.85
C CYS A 15 38.88 37.97 -18.81
N ILE A 16 38.19 38.11 -17.68
CA ILE A 16 38.02 37.07 -16.66
C ILE A 16 36.93 36.11 -17.15
N LEU A 17 37.33 34.87 -17.48
CA LEU A 17 36.42 33.81 -17.90
C LEU A 17 35.80 33.16 -16.64
N CYS A 18 34.58 33.56 -16.28
CA CYS A 18 33.80 32.89 -15.24
C CYS A 18 33.33 31.51 -15.74
N LEU A 19 33.90 30.44 -15.19
CA LEU A 19 33.49 29.07 -15.42
C LEU A 19 32.16 28.82 -14.67
N PHE A 20 31.02 28.88 -15.36
CA PHE A 20 29.73 28.43 -14.81
C PHE A 20 29.71 26.91 -14.76
N VAL A 21 29.92 26.34 -13.56
CA VAL A 21 29.60 24.93 -13.30
C VAL A 21 28.08 24.81 -13.17
N ALA A 22 27.43 24.33 -14.22
CA ALA A 22 26.02 23.97 -14.16
C ALA A 22 25.86 22.76 -13.23
N ILE A 23 25.37 22.99 -12.01
CA ILE A 23 24.86 21.93 -11.15
C ILE A 23 23.60 21.41 -11.84
N VAL A 24 23.73 20.28 -12.55
CA VAL A 24 22.57 19.56 -13.08
C VAL A 24 21.85 18.96 -11.86
N GLY A 25 20.90 19.72 -11.32
CA GLY A 25 19.98 19.21 -10.32
C GLY A 25 19.30 17.96 -10.87
N SER A 26 19.29 16.88 -10.10
CA SER A 26 18.59 15.66 -10.45
C SER A 26 17.12 15.99 -10.71
N ALA A 27 16.71 16.04 -11.97
CA ALA A 27 15.32 16.27 -12.32
C ALA A 27 14.49 15.15 -11.69
N GLN A 28 13.52 15.52 -10.84
CA GLN A 28 12.54 14.58 -10.31
C GLN A 28 11.82 13.89 -11.49
N ASN A 29 11.55 12.60 -11.29
CA ASN A 29 11.11 11.64 -12.31
C ASN A 29 10.05 12.23 -13.27
N GLN A 30 10.41 12.48 -14.53
CA GLN A 30 9.57 13.22 -15.48
C GLN A 30 8.37 12.43 -16.02
N ASN A 31 8.32 11.12 -15.77
CA ASN A 31 7.28 10.22 -16.26
C ASN A 31 6.54 9.53 -15.10
N MET A 32 6.02 10.31 -14.14
CA MET A 32 5.12 9.76 -13.12
C MET A 32 3.80 9.37 -13.79
N SER A 33 3.40 8.10 -13.67
CA SER A 33 2.04 7.68 -14.03
C SER A 33 1.06 8.35 -13.07
N VAL A 34 0.36 9.38 -13.54
CA VAL A 34 -0.67 10.08 -12.78
C VAL A 34 -1.96 9.28 -12.89
N THR A 35 -2.38 8.68 -11.78
CA THR A 35 -3.74 8.14 -11.64
C THR A 35 -4.46 9.01 -10.62
N GLU A 36 -5.66 9.50 -10.96
CA GLU A 36 -6.42 10.28 -9.99
C GLU A 36 -6.81 9.37 -8.82
N ARG A 37 -6.52 9.83 -7.60
CA ARG A 37 -6.84 9.07 -6.40
C ARG A 37 -8.32 8.69 -6.34
N ALA A 38 -9.20 9.54 -6.88
CA ALA A 38 -10.64 9.31 -6.95
C ALA A 38 -11.04 8.06 -7.77
N TYR A 39 -10.26 7.67 -8.79
CA TYR A 39 -10.53 6.46 -9.58
C TYR A 39 -10.06 5.17 -8.93
N GLN A 40 -9.34 5.24 -7.79
CA GLN A 40 -9.03 4.04 -7.03
C GLN A 40 -10.31 3.51 -6.38
N ASP A 41 -10.65 2.27 -6.72
CA ASP A 41 -11.86 1.56 -6.30
C ASP A 41 -11.57 0.35 -5.41
N ARG A 42 -10.29 0.22 -4.99
CA ARG A 42 -9.85 -0.80 -4.06
C ARG A 42 -10.28 -0.43 -2.65
N GLU A 43 -10.97 -1.36 -2.02
CA GLU A 43 -11.31 -1.30 -0.61
C GLU A 43 -10.60 -2.43 0.11
N ILE A 44 -10.04 -2.15 1.29
CA ILE A 44 -9.40 -3.16 2.13
C ILE A 44 -10.10 -3.19 3.48
N LEU A 45 -10.54 -4.37 3.88
CA LEU A 45 -11.09 -4.67 5.19
C LEU A 45 -10.08 -5.54 5.96
N TYR A 46 -9.76 -5.11 7.18
CA TYR A 46 -8.98 -5.86 8.16
C TYR A 46 -9.92 -6.26 9.30
N GLU A 47 -10.30 -7.51 9.38
CA GLU A 47 -11.06 -8.05 10.51
C GLU A 47 -10.10 -8.66 11.52
N LEU A 48 -9.92 -7.99 12.64
CA LEU A 48 -8.98 -8.42 13.67
C LEU A 48 -9.51 -9.69 14.36
N GLN A 49 -8.64 -10.69 14.52
CA GLN A 49 -8.90 -11.88 15.33
C GLN A 49 -8.54 -11.60 16.80
N SER A 50 -8.31 -12.63 17.62
CA SER A 50 -7.81 -12.41 18.97
C SER A 50 -6.45 -11.69 18.92
N PRO A 51 -6.18 -10.64 19.70
CA PRO A 51 -4.89 -9.96 19.66
C PRO A 51 -3.71 -10.82 20.09
N GLU A 52 -3.97 -11.88 20.85
CA GLU A 52 -2.97 -12.88 21.24
C GLU A 52 -2.51 -13.76 20.07
N SER A 53 -3.31 -13.89 19.00
CA SER A 53 -2.87 -14.59 17.78
C SER A 53 -2.06 -13.71 16.84
N HIS A 54 -2.00 -12.39 17.10
CA HIS A 54 -1.42 -11.40 16.21
C HIS A 54 -2.01 -11.43 14.79
N ALA A 55 -3.21 -12.02 14.63
CA ALA A 55 -3.77 -12.31 13.33
C ALA A 55 -4.98 -11.46 12.97
N PHE A 56 -5.15 -11.21 11.68
CA PHE A 56 -6.31 -10.54 11.11
C PHE A 56 -6.63 -11.09 9.73
N ARG A 57 -7.92 -11.17 9.42
CA ARG A 57 -8.41 -11.53 8.11
C ARG A 57 -8.41 -10.28 7.24
N ILE A 58 -7.66 -10.28 6.14
CA ILE A 58 -7.71 -9.23 5.14
C ILE A 58 -8.63 -9.65 4.00
N THR A 59 -9.54 -8.76 3.63
CA THR A 59 -10.38 -8.89 2.44
C THR A 59 -10.17 -7.64 1.61
N HIS A 60 -9.87 -7.77 0.32
CA HIS A 60 -9.85 -6.62 -0.56
C HIS A 60 -10.40 -6.92 -1.95
N ASP A 61 -11.19 -5.96 -2.44
CA ASP A 61 -11.75 -6.03 -3.78
C ASP A 61 -10.86 -5.23 -4.72
N TYR A 62 -10.44 -5.85 -5.81
CA TYR A 62 -9.58 -5.23 -6.81
C TYR A 62 -10.17 -5.38 -8.20
N THR A 63 -10.19 -4.27 -8.94
CA THR A 63 -10.57 -4.29 -10.36
C THR A 63 -9.31 -4.37 -11.21
N VAL A 64 -9.11 -5.53 -11.84
CA VAL A 64 -8.07 -5.77 -12.84
C VAL A 64 -8.44 -5.01 -14.11
N ARG A 65 -7.48 -4.24 -14.66
CA ARG A 65 -7.69 -3.36 -15.83
C ARG A 65 -6.70 -3.57 -16.95
N LYS A 66 -5.56 -4.20 -16.68
CA LYS A 66 -4.48 -4.35 -17.65
C LYS A 66 -4.82 -5.47 -18.63
N ALA A 67 -4.95 -5.14 -19.91
CA ALA A 67 -5.19 -6.13 -20.96
C ALA A 67 -4.07 -7.20 -20.96
N GLY A 68 -4.46 -8.46 -21.13
CA GLY A 68 -3.57 -9.62 -21.09
C GLY A 68 -3.13 -10.04 -19.69
N GLU A 69 -3.54 -9.32 -18.63
CA GLU A 69 -3.22 -9.72 -17.25
C GLU A 69 -3.83 -11.09 -16.93
N LYS A 70 -3.06 -11.91 -16.23
CA LYS A 70 -3.44 -13.29 -15.85
C LYS A 70 -3.30 -13.53 -14.36
N TYR A 71 -2.64 -12.61 -13.67
CA TYR A 71 -2.28 -12.78 -12.27
C TYR A 71 -2.67 -11.55 -11.46
N TYR A 72 -2.95 -11.80 -10.19
CA TYR A 72 -2.83 -10.79 -9.16
C TYR A 72 -1.83 -11.28 -8.12
N PHE A 73 -0.96 -10.38 -7.67
CA PHE A 73 0.06 -10.67 -6.67
C PHE A 73 -0.23 -9.88 -5.42
N ASN A 74 -0.33 -10.57 -4.28
CA ASN A 74 -0.29 -9.94 -2.98
C ASN A 74 1.06 -10.26 -2.33
N VAL A 75 1.94 -9.27 -2.26
CA VAL A 75 3.24 -9.41 -1.60
C VAL A 75 3.06 -9.11 -0.11
N VAL A 76 3.36 -10.12 0.71
CA VAL A 76 3.21 -10.05 2.15
C VAL A 76 4.31 -9.15 2.74
N ARG A 77 3.93 -8.29 3.69
CA ARG A 77 4.89 -7.35 4.32
C ARG A 77 5.94 -8.12 5.10
N ALA A 78 7.17 -7.61 5.11
CA ALA A 78 8.25 -8.18 5.91
C ALA A 78 7.85 -8.29 7.39
N GLY A 79 7.99 -9.48 7.97
CA GLY A 79 7.59 -9.79 9.35
C GLY A 79 6.12 -10.19 9.52
N SER A 80 5.33 -10.22 8.44
CA SER A 80 4.01 -10.87 8.41
C SER A 80 4.10 -12.26 7.77
N HIS A 81 3.21 -13.16 8.17
CA HIS A 81 3.02 -14.47 7.55
C HIS A 81 1.58 -14.63 7.05
N VAL A 82 1.39 -15.22 5.88
CA VAL A 82 0.07 -15.46 5.27
C VAL A 82 -0.38 -16.91 5.40
N THR A 83 -1.65 -17.10 5.75
CA THR A 83 -2.36 -18.38 5.71
C THR A 83 -3.76 -18.22 5.12
N ASP A 84 -4.40 -19.35 4.83
CA ASP A 84 -5.81 -19.44 4.39
C ASP A 84 -6.22 -18.47 3.27
N PRO A 85 -5.42 -18.34 2.20
CA PRO A 85 -5.80 -17.56 1.03
C PRO A 85 -7.04 -18.17 0.36
N ASP A 86 -7.85 -17.29 -0.18
CA ASP A 86 -9.02 -17.60 -0.99
C ASP A 86 -9.21 -16.44 -1.98
N SER A 87 -9.79 -16.73 -3.13
CA SER A 87 -9.98 -15.73 -4.18
C SER A 87 -11.21 -16.06 -5.01
N VAL A 88 -11.97 -15.03 -5.36
CA VAL A 88 -13.23 -15.17 -6.08
C VAL A 88 -13.28 -14.14 -7.21
N ASP A 89 -13.69 -14.57 -8.40
CA ASP A 89 -14.11 -13.69 -9.49
C ASP A 89 -15.48 -13.12 -9.12
N LEU A 90 -15.57 -11.82 -8.86
CA LEU A 90 -16.81 -11.17 -8.44
C LEU A 90 -17.79 -10.95 -9.60
N ASP A 91 -17.35 -11.10 -10.85
CA ASP A 91 -18.24 -11.00 -12.01
C ASP A 91 -19.02 -12.30 -12.23
N THR A 92 -18.45 -13.45 -11.82
CA THR A 92 -19.02 -14.79 -12.09
C THR A 92 -19.33 -15.60 -10.83
N GLY A 93 -18.72 -15.28 -9.69
CA GLY A 93 -18.75 -16.07 -8.46
C GLY A 93 -17.77 -17.25 -8.44
N GLU A 94 -16.97 -17.44 -9.48
CA GLU A 94 -16.02 -18.55 -9.60
C GLU A 94 -14.89 -18.46 -8.56
N LYS A 95 -14.51 -19.59 -7.98
CA LYS A 95 -13.32 -19.71 -7.14
C LYS A 95 -12.07 -19.67 -8.00
N LEU A 96 -11.18 -18.74 -7.72
CA LEU A 96 -9.93 -18.57 -8.45
C LEU A 96 -8.83 -19.44 -7.83
N LYS A 97 -8.02 -20.03 -8.69
CA LYS A 97 -6.83 -20.77 -8.25
C LYS A 97 -5.83 -19.81 -7.62
N TRP A 98 -5.19 -20.25 -6.55
CA TRP A 98 -4.12 -19.52 -5.90
C TRP A 98 -2.97 -20.44 -5.47
N GLU A 99 -1.81 -19.86 -5.19
CA GLU A 99 -0.71 -20.53 -4.47
C GLU A 99 0.06 -19.50 -3.62
N ILE A 100 0.71 -19.98 -2.56
CA ILE A 100 1.69 -19.21 -1.80
C ILE A 100 3.08 -19.61 -2.29
N ILE A 101 3.87 -18.63 -2.71
CA ILE A 101 5.28 -18.81 -3.10
C ILE A 101 6.16 -17.82 -2.35
N ASN A 102 7.48 -18.05 -2.40
CA ASN A 102 8.44 -17.04 -1.97
C ASN A 102 8.97 -16.21 -3.15
N GLY A 103 9.66 -15.10 -2.84
CA GLY A 103 10.18 -14.20 -3.87
C GLY A 103 11.25 -14.82 -4.76
N LYS A 104 12.03 -15.78 -4.25
CA LYS A 104 12.98 -16.56 -5.05
C LYS A 104 12.25 -17.35 -6.15
N GLN A 105 11.20 -18.08 -5.79
CA GLN A 105 10.36 -18.83 -6.73
C GLN A 105 9.71 -17.90 -7.75
N ALA A 106 9.22 -16.72 -7.34
CA ALA A 106 8.64 -15.74 -8.26
C ALA A 106 9.65 -15.26 -9.31
N THR A 107 10.90 -15.01 -8.88
CA THR A 107 12.01 -14.59 -9.75
C THR A 107 12.41 -15.71 -10.72
N GLU A 108 12.59 -16.93 -10.23
CA GLU A 108 12.93 -18.11 -11.05
C GLU A 108 11.86 -18.39 -12.12
N ARG A 109 10.58 -18.23 -11.75
CA ARG A 109 9.42 -18.36 -12.66
C ARG A 109 9.19 -17.15 -13.56
N LYS A 110 9.97 -16.07 -13.38
CA LYS A 110 9.85 -14.79 -14.12
C LYS A 110 8.43 -14.19 -14.05
N LEU A 111 7.80 -14.26 -12.87
CA LEU A 111 6.45 -13.72 -12.67
C LEU A 111 6.46 -12.18 -12.67
N PRO A 112 5.47 -11.53 -13.29
CA PRO A 112 5.43 -10.07 -13.44
C PRO A 112 4.86 -9.37 -12.19
N VAL A 113 5.50 -9.55 -11.02
CA VAL A 113 5.02 -9.01 -9.73
C VAL A 113 4.98 -7.48 -9.69
N GLY A 114 5.83 -6.81 -10.46
CA GLY A 114 5.79 -5.34 -10.66
C GLY A 114 6.47 -4.52 -9.57
N GLU A 115 7.10 -5.17 -8.58
CA GLU A 115 7.93 -4.53 -7.55
C GLU A 115 9.16 -5.38 -7.23
N THR A 116 10.17 -4.75 -6.61
CA THR A 116 11.36 -5.46 -6.12
C THR A 116 10.97 -6.30 -4.91
N ILE A 117 11.10 -7.61 -5.04
CA ILE A 117 10.79 -8.60 -4.01
C ILE A 117 12.08 -9.19 -3.44
N LYS A 118 12.10 -9.46 -2.13
CA LYS A 118 13.19 -10.21 -1.50
C LYS A 118 12.94 -11.70 -1.67
N ASP A 119 14.01 -12.49 -1.67
CA ASP A 119 13.92 -13.95 -1.87
C ASP A 119 12.98 -14.66 -0.88
N ASP A 120 12.92 -14.15 0.35
CA ASP A 120 12.13 -14.67 1.46
C ASP A 120 10.73 -14.05 1.60
N SER A 121 10.36 -13.08 0.73
CA SER A 121 9.02 -12.50 0.74
C SER A 121 7.97 -13.55 0.43
N GLU A 122 6.97 -13.74 1.28
CA GLU A 122 5.77 -14.52 0.96
C GLU A 122 4.91 -13.76 -0.04
N ILE A 123 4.40 -14.46 -1.05
CA ILE A 123 3.59 -13.89 -2.14
C ILE A 123 2.41 -14.83 -2.38
N VAL A 124 1.20 -14.29 -2.31
CA VAL A 124 0.00 -14.98 -2.78
C VAL A 124 -0.20 -14.65 -4.25
N VAL A 125 -0.10 -15.68 -5.10
CA VAL A 125 -0.40 -15.58 -6.53
C VAL A 125 -1.83 -16.02 -6.74
N THR A 126 -2.67 -15.13 -7.23
CA THR A 126 -4.03 -15.45 -7.68
C THR A 126 -4.05 -15.51 -9.20
N TYR A 127 -4.54 -16.62 -9.74
CA TYR A 127 -4.70 -16.85 -11.17
C TYR A 127 -6.10 -16.41 -11.59
N LEU A 128 -6.19 -15.48 -12.54
CA LEU A 128 -7.48 -15.09 -13.11
C LEU A 128 -8.06 -16.27 -13.91
N SER A 129 -9.38 -16.38 -13.94
CA SER A 129 -10.10 -17.42 -14.70
C SER A 129 -9.77 -17.39 -16.20
N ARG A 130 -9.42 -16.21 -16.70
CA ARG A 130 -8.99 -15.94 -18.08
C ARG A 130 -8.06 -14.74 -18.13
N ALA A 131 -7.27 -14.65 -19.20
CA ALA A 131 -6.54 -13.41 -19.49
C ALA A 131 -7.51 -12.27 -19.78
N LEU A 132 -7.24 -11.08 -19.26
CA LEU A 132 -8.15 -9.94 -19.42
C LEU A 132 -8.18 -9.46 -20.87
N ALA A 133 -9.36 -9.34 -21.48
CA ALA A 133 -9.50 -8.86 -22.85
C ALA A 133 -9.31 -7.33 -22.93
N PRO A 134 -8.81 -6.78 -24.06
CA PRO A 134 -8.73 -5.33 -24.26
C PRO A 134 -10.08 -4.63 -24.04
N GLY A 135 -10.08 -3.51 -23.31
CA GLY A 135 -11.29 -2.73 -23.04
C GLY A 135 -12.23 -3.32 -21.98
N THR A 136 -11.86 -4.43 -21.34
CA THR A 136 -12.64 -5.06 -20.28
C THR A 136 -11.98 -4.88 -18.91
N THR A 137 -12.77 -5.08 -17.85
CA THR A 137 -12.29 -5.16 -16.47
C THR A 137 -12.77 -6.45 -15.84
N ASN A 138 -12.06 -6.92 -14.81
CA ASN A 138 -12.53 -8.01 -13.97
C ASN A 138 -12.41 -7.62 -12.50
N ARG A 139 -13.49 -7.71 -11.74
CA ARG A 139 -13.45 -7.45 -10.30
C ARG A 139 -13.22 -8.75 -9.56
N ILE A 140 -12.22 -8.79 -8.70
CA ILE A 140 -11.85 -9.95 -7.89
C ILE A 140 -11.87 -9.60 -6.42
N ARG A 141 -12.24 -10.56 -5.57
CA ARG A 141 -12.12 -10.47 -4.12
C ARG A 141 -11.02 -11.39 -3.65
N LEU A 142 -10.04 -10.82 -2.97
CA LEU A 142 -8.93 -11.52 -2.38
C LEU A 142 -9.10 -11.55 -0.88
N MET A 143 -8.76 -12.69 -0.29
CA MET A 143 -9.13 -13.01 1.06
C MET A 143 -7.98 -13.82 1.68
N GLU A 144 -7.26 -13.27 2.64
CA GLU A 144 -6.11 -13.93 3.28
C GLU A 144 -6.12 -13.71 4.81
N THR A 145 -5.47 -14.58 5.59
CA THR A 145 -5.21 -14.36 7.02
C THR A 145 -3.75 -13.99 7.21
N TYR A 146 -3.46 -12.85 7.84
CA TYR A 146 -2.10 -12.44 8.16
C TYR A 146 -1.85 -12.56 9.66
N ALA A 147 -0.69 -13.07 10.06
CA ALA A 147 -0.14 -12.92 11.40
C ALA A 147 1.02 -11.92 11.37
N ASP A 148 0.91 -10.82 12.13
CA ASP A 148 1.90 -9.74 12.17
C ASP A 148 2.08 -9.21 13.61
N PRO A 149 2.97 -9.83 14.40
CA PRO A 149 3.17 -9.44 15.80
C PRO A 149 3.79 -8.06 15.97
N LYS A 150 4.35 -7.47 14.90
CA LYS A 150 4.94 -6.12 14.95
C LYS A 150 3.89 -5.03 14.87
N SER A 151 2.84 -5.23 14.06
CA SER A 151 1.77 -4.23 13.87
C SER A 151 0.50 -4.52 14.65
N TYR A 152 0.33 -5.73 15.19
CA TYR A 152 -0.87 -6.10 15.94
C TYR A 152 -0.53 -6.97 17.15
N TYR A 153 -0.70 -6.43 18.37
CA TYR A 153 -0.24 -7.07 19.60
C TYR A 153 -0.97 -6.57 20.85
N MET A 154 -0.71 -7.23 21.99
CA MET A 154 -1.17 -6.82 23.31
C MET A 154 -0.12 -5.93 24.02
N ASP A 155 -0.58 -4.85 24.65
CA ASP A 155 0.18 -3.98 25.57
C ASP A 155 -0.57 -3.91 26.90
N GLY A 156 -0.17 -4.75 27.88
CA GLY A 156 -0.93 -5.00 29.09
C GLY A 156 -2.31 -5.58 28.79
N GLU A 157 -3.37 -4.90 29.21
CA GLU A 157 -4.77 -5.26 28.89
C GLU A 157 -5.26 -4.62 27.58
N GLY A 158 -4.42 -3.81 26.94
CA GLY A 158 -4.75 -3.10 25.71
C GLY A 158 -4.37 -3.88 24.47
N LEU A 159 -5.16 -3.71 23.41
CA LEU A 159 -4.83 -4.13 22.05
C LEU A 159 -4.21 -2.94 21.33
N ILE A 160 -3.09 -3.16 20.66
CA ILE A 160 -2.40 -2.17 19.82
C ILE A 160 -2.51 -2.57 18.35
N TRP A 161 -2.88 -1.61 17.53
CA TRP A 161 -2.70 -1.65 16.09
C TRP A 161 -1.77 -0.52 15.67
N ASP A 162 -0.74 -0.84 14.91
CA ASP A 162 0.25 0.11 14.43
C ASP A 162 0.69 -0.27 13.00
N ARG A 163 -0.11 0.15 12.02
CA ARG A 163 0.10 -0.23 10.61
C ARG A 163 -0.05 0.98 9.69
N SER A 164 0.79 1.04 8.66
CA SER A 164 0.65 2.04 7.60
C SER A 164 -0.32 1.59 6.50
N PHE A 165 -1.14 2.51 5.99
CA PHE A 165 -2.06 2.29 4.86
C PHE A 165 -1.67 3.14 3.66
N GLY A 166 -1.36 2.49 2.54
CA GLY A 166 -1.07 3.16 1.27
C GLY A 166 -2.27 3.28 0.32
N ARG A 167 -3.32 2.46 0.52
CA ARG A 167 -4.52 2.45 -0.33
C ARG A 167 -5.54 3.46 0.17
N LEU A 168 -6.41 3.93 -0.74
CA LEU A 168 -7.35 5.01 -0.44
C LEU A 168 -8.36 4.67 0.66
N ARG A 169 -9.02 3.49 0.59
CA ARG A 169 -10.11 3.13 1.49
C ARG A 169 -9.73 1.90 2.32
N ASN A 170 -9.69 2.06 3.64
CA ASN A 170 -9.29 1.00 4.56
C ASN A 170 -10.26 0.96 5.74
N THR A 171 -10.73 -0.22 6.09
CA THR A 171 -11.60 -0.46 7.25
C THR A 171 -10.91 -1.42 8.19
N VAL A 172 -10.82 -1.09 9.47
CA VAL A 172 -10.40 -2.03 10.51
C VAL A 172 -11.60 -2.34 11.40
N VAL A 173 -11.90 -3.62 11.59
CA VAL A 173 -12.96 -4.09 12.48
C VAL A 173 -12.32 -4.75 13.69
N LEU A 174 -12.59 -4.21 14.87
CA LEU A 174 -12.09 -4.75 16.13
C LEU A 174 -12.71 -6.12 16.44
N PRO A 175 -12.04 -6.95 17.24
CA PRO A 175 -12.62 -8.23 17.66
C PRO A 175 -13.87 -7.99 18.51
N LEU A 176 -14.78 -8.97 18.54
CA LEU A 176 -15.99 -8.86 19.35
C LEU A 176 -15.64 -8.61 20.82
N GLY A 177 -16.39 -7.72 21.46
CA GLY A 177 -16.16 -7.34 22.85
C GLY A 177 -15.04 -6.33 23.06
N TRP A 178 -14.41 -5.80 22.00
CA TRP A 178 -13.44 -4.71 22.11
C TRP A 178 -14.06 -3.35 21.75
N TYR A 179 -13.46 -2.28 22.25
CA TYR A 179 -13.81 -0.90 21.90
C TYR A 179 -12.55 -0.03 21.75
N LEU A 180 -12.64 0.96 20.86
CA LEU A 180 -11.56 1.90 20.56
C LEU A 180 -11.37 2.88 21.73
N THR A 181 -10.12 3.11 22.14
CA THR A 181 -9.77 4.06 23.23
C THR A 181 -8.97 5.25 22.74
N THR A 182 -8.13 5.06 21.72
CA THR A 182 -7.33 6.13 21.11
C THR A 182 -7.17 5.84 19.62
N LEU A 183 -6.98 6.88 18.81
CA LEU A 183 -6.73 6.76 17.38
C LEU A 183 -5.89 7.95 16.91
N SER A 184 -4.84 7.69 16.14
CA SER A 184 -3.91 8.72 15.65
C SER A 184 -4.34 9.38 14.33
N SER A 185 -5.37 8.86 13.66
CA SER A 185 -5.73 9.23 12.29
C SER A 185 -7.22 9.54 12.21
N PRO A 186 -7.65 10.58 11.46
CA PRO A 186 -9.08 10.82 11.23
C PRO A 186 -9.77 9.59 10.63
N ALA A 187 -10.91 9.21 11.21
CA ALA A 187 -11.68 8.05 10.77
C ALA A 187 -13.17 8.23 11.09
N THR A 188 -14.01 7.51 10.35
CA THR A 188 -15.41 7.30 10.71
C THR A 188 -15.50 6.05 11.59
N ILE A 189 -16.08 6.19 12.78
CA ILE A 189 -16.26 5.08 13.72
C ILE A 189 -17.72 4.66 13.74
N GLN A 190 -17.99 3.37 13.62
CA GLN A 190 -19.33 2.81 13.66
C GLN A 190 -19.37 1.54 14.53
N THR A 191 -20.49 1.32 15.23
CA THR A 191 -20.80 0.01 15.80
C THR A 191 -21.59 -0.79 14.76
N LEU A 192 -21.06 -1.95 14.37
CA LEU A 192 -21.69 -2.87 13.43
C LEU A 192 -22.90 -3.55 14.09
N PRO A 193 -23.84 -4.14 13.29
CA PRO A 193 -25.00 -4.85 13.83
C PRO A 193 -24.66 -5.98 14.80
N ASP A 194 -23.49 -6.59 14.66
CA ASP A 194 -22.97 -7.65 15.55
C ASP A 194 -22.27 -7.11 16.82
N GLY A 195 -22.24 -5.78 17.01
CA GLY A 195 -21.63 -5.12 18.16
C GLY A 195 -20.12 -4.85 18.05
N ARG A 196 -19.45 -5.28 16.97
CA ARG A 196 -18.04 -4.93 16.72
C ARG A 196 -17.89 -3.46 16.36
N VAL A 197 -16.72 -2.90 16.64
CA VAL A 197 -16.38 -1.51 16.26
C VAL A 197 -15.65 -1.53 14.93
N SER A 198 -16.16 -0.77 13.97
CA SER A 198 -15.55 -0.50 12.67
C SER A 198 -14.87 0.87 12.67
N ILE A 199 -13.69 0.94 12.07
CA ILE A 199 -12.83 2.12 11.95
C ILE A 199 -12.52 2.31 10.47
N TYR A 200 -13.21 3.24 9.82
CA TYR A 200 -13.03 3.53 8.40
C TYR A 200 -12.10 4.72 8.18
N VAL A 201 -10.97 4.47 7.52
CA VAL A 201 -9.91 5.44 7.26
C VAL A 201 -9.79 5.69 5.76
N VAL A 202 -9.85 6.97 5.38
CA VAL A 202 -9.54 7.42 4.02
C VAL A 202 -8.11 7.97 4.00
N ASN A 203 -7.24 7.40 3.16
CA ASN A 203 -5.92 7.96 2.86
C ASN A 203 -5.97 8.74 1.53
N PRO A 204 -6.15 10.07 1.55
CA PRO A 204 -6.16 10.88 0.33
C PRO A 204 -4.76 11.13 -0.25
N ARG A 205 -3.69 10.79 0.48
CA ARG A 205 -2.31 11.08 0.09
C ARG A 205 -1.78 10.06 -0.93
N PRO A 206 -0.81 10.43 -1.77
CA PRO A 206 -0.16 9.50 -2.69
C PRO A 206 0.78 8.50 -1.97
N ASP A 207 1.22 8.83 -0.75
CA ASP A 207 2.07 8.01 0.11
C ASP A 207 1.26 7.33 1.24
N ASP A 208 1.98 6.64 2.12
CA ASP A 208 1.41 5.91 3.25
C ASP A 208 1.02 6.85 4.42
N ILE A 209 -0.08 6.52 5.10
CA ILE A 209 -0.40 7.09 6.41
C ILE A 209 -0.22 6.04 7.50
N ARG A 210 0.40 6.42 8.62
CA ARG A 210 0.42 5.56 9.82
C ARG A 210 -0.94 5.62 10.50
N VAL A 211 -1.53 4.45 10.75
CA VAL A 211 -2.75 4.29 11.54
C VAL A 211 -2.39 3.55 12.81
N TYR A 212 -2.34 4.29 13.91
CA TYR A 212 -2.11 3.79 15.24
C TYR A 212 -3.38 3.90 16.07
N PHE A 213 -3.76 2.83 16.76
CA PHE A 213 -4.81 2.89 17.76
C PHE A 213 -4.58 1.93 18.91
N ARG A 214 -5.22 2.28 20.04
CA ARG A 214 -5.39 1.37 21.18
C ARG A 214 -6.86 1.01 21.34
N ALA A 215 -7.13 -0.24 21.68
CA ALA A 215 -8.44 -0.71 22.08
C ALA A 215 -8.37 -1.43 23.43
N ARG A 216 -9.52 -1.56 24.08
CA ARG A 216 -9.68 -2.34 25.32
C ARG A 216 -10.85 -3.30 25.21
N ARG A 217 -10.79 -4.37 26.00
CA ARG A 217 -11.95 -5.24 26.21
C ARG A 217 -13.02 -4.45 26.94
N ARG A 218 -14.26 -4.56 26.49
CA ARG A 218 -15.44 -4.12 27.23
C ARG A 218 -15.49 -4.97 28.50
N SER A 219 -15.55 -4.32 29.65
CA SER A 219 -15.94 -4.99 30.88
C SER A 219 -17.33 -5.57 30.64
N GLY A 220 -17.53 -6.86 30.90
CA GLY A 220 -18.89 -7.41 30.99
C GLY A 220 -19.69 -6.62 32.04
N PRO A 221 -21.03 -6.70 32.06
CA PRO A 221 -21.78 -6.14 33.18
C PRO A 221 -21.17 -6.67 34.48
N SER A 222 -20.87 -5.75 35.40
CA SER A 222 -20.55 -6.10 36.79
C SER A 222 -21.59 -7.11 37.24
N LYS A 223 -21.16 -8.32 37.62
CA LYS A 223 -22.03 -9.22 38.38
C LYS A 223 -22.17 -8.58 39.76
N ASN A 224 -23.16 -7.71 39.90
CA ASN A 224 -23.70 -7.33 41.21
C ASN A 224 -24.50 -8.51 41.76
#